data_AF-A0A5P8VVB8-F1
#
_entry.id   AF-A0A5P8VVB8-F1
#
_cell.length_a   1.000
_cell.length_b   1.000
_cell.length_c   1.000
_cell.angle_alpha   90.00
_cell.angle_beta   90.00
_cell.angle_gamma   90.00
#
_symmetry.space_group_name_H-M   'P 1'
#
loop_
_entity.id
_entity.type
_entity.pdbx_description
1 polymer ?
#
loop_
_entity_poly.entity_id
_entity_poly.type
_entity_poly.pdbx_seq_one_letter_code
_entity_poly.pdbx_strand_id
1 'polypeptide(L)' 'MIIVSNTSPLSSLAKVDKLSLLENIYGQVNIPQAVYDDLTDIRAGEKVNNAQKI' A
#
# COMPACT_ATOMS: atom_id res chain seq x y z
N MET A 1 3.35 0.15 18.71
CA MET A 1 2.95 -1.14 18.08
C MET A 1 3.44 -1.11 16.66
N ILE A 2 4.12 -2.15 16.16
CA ILE A 2 4.62 -2.20 14.78
C ILE A 2 3.61 -2.97 13.93
N ILE A 3 3.01 -2.31 12.95
CA ILE A 3 2.10 -2.94 11.98
C ILE A 3 2.85 -3.15 10.67
N VAL A 4 2.94 -4.41 10.25
CA VAL A 4 3.53 -4.83 8.97
C VAL A 4 2.42 -5.33 8.08
N SER A 5 2.20 -4.67 6.95
CA SER A 5 1.10 -5.01 6.05
C SER A 5 1.62 -5.74 4.81
N ASN A 6 0.94 -6.82 4.44
CA ASN A 6 1.19 -7.62 3.22
C ASN A 6 0.50 -7.01 1.99
N THR A 7 0.82 -7.56 0.81
CA THR A 7 0.34 -7.08 -0.50
C THR A 7 -1.17 -7.14 -0.67
N SER A 8 -1.86 -8.21 -0.23
CA SER A 8 -3.30 -8.39 -0.52
C SER A 8 -4.20 -7.33 0.13
N PRO A 9 -4.04 -6.96 1.41
CA PRO A 9 -4.83 -5.90 2.03
C PRO A 9 -4.49 -4.51 1.48
N LEU A 10 -3.21 -4.24 1.23
CA LEU A 10 -2.78 -2.96 0.66
C LEU A 10 -3.30 -2.77 -0.76
N SER A 11 -3.22 -3.80 -1.60
CA SER A 11 -3.74 -3.75 -2.98
C SER A 11 -5.25 -3.54 -2.99
N SER A 12 -5.99 -4.21 -2.10
CA SER A 12 -7.44 -4.05 -1.98
C SER A 12 -7.83 -2.62 -1.59
N LEU A 13 -7.10 -2.02 -0.64
CA LEU A 13 -7.32 -0.63 -0.21
C LEU A 13 -6.87 0.38 -1.27
N ALA A 14 -5.77 0.11 -1.98
CA ALA A 14 -5.27 0.97 -3.06
C ALA A 14 -6.27 1.04 -4.22
N LYS A 15 -6.88 -0.10 -4.59
CA LYS A 15 -7.91 -0.18 -5.65
C LYS A 15 -9.17 0.66 -5.36
N VAL A 16 -9.43 1.00 -4.11
CA VAL A 16 -10.59 1.80 -3.69
C VAL A 16 -10.19 3.16 -3.10
N ASP A 17 -8.94 3.60 -3.29
CA ASP A 17 -8.39 4.86 -2.77
C ASP A 17 -8.55 5.02 -1.24
N LYS A 18 -8.39 3.93 -0.47
CA LYS A 18 -8.49 3.90 1.00
C LYS A 18 -7.18 3.61 1.73
N LEU A 19 -6.03 3.79 1.08
CA LEU A 19 -4.73 3.59 1.76
C LEU A 19 -4.55 4.51 2.99
N SER A 20 -5.08 5.73 2.96
CA SER A 20 -5.05 6.67 4.09
C SER A 20 -5.78 6.16 5.34
N LEU A 21 -6.67 5.17 5.20
CA LEU A 21 -7.33 4.54 6.34
C LEU A 21 -6.34 3.84 7.27
N LEU A 22 -5.27 3.27 6.70
CA LEU A 22 -4.23 2.57 7.46
C LEU A 22 -3.47 3.53 8.38
N GLU A 23 -3.15 4.72 7.88
CA GLU A 23 -2.53 5.78 8.67
C GLU A 23 -3.47 6.27 9.78
N ASN A 24 -4.77 6.47 9.47
CA ASN A 24 -5.75 6.93 10.46
C ASN A 24 -5.99 5.93 11.61
N ILE A 25 -5.95 4.63 11.35
CA ILE A 25 -6.20 3.59 12.36
C ILE A 25 -4.92 3.26 13.15
N TYR A 26 -3.78 3.18 12.47
CA TYR A 26 -2.56 2.64 13.05
C TYR A 26 -1.48 3.69 13.33
N GLY A 27 -1.65 4.92 12.86
CA GLY A 27 -0.69 6.02 12.95
C GLY A 27 0.50 5.85 12.02
N GLN A 28 1.28 4.78 12.22
CA GLN A 28 2.43 4.45 11.40
C GLN A 28 2.34 3.01 10.89
N VAL A 29 2.41 2.84 9.56
CA VAL A 29 2.43 1.53 8.91
C VAL A 29 3.76 1.34 8.20
N ASN A 30 4.42 0.22 8.46
CA ASN A 30 5.66 -0.14 7.79
C ASN A 30 5.33 -1.09 6.65
N ILE A 31 5.57 -0.66 5.42
CA ILE A 31 5.37 -1.48 4.22
C ILE A 31 6.73 -2.06 3.83
N PRO A 32 6.88 -3.40 3.79
CA PRO A 32 8.11 -4.03 3.33
C PRO A 32 8.42 -3.66 1.87
N GLN A 33 9.70 -3.49 1.52
CA GLN A 33 10.11 -3.08 0.17
C GLN A 33 9.52 -3.98 -0.92
N ALA A 34 9.58 -5.30 -0.75
CA ALA A 34 8.99 -6.26 -1.72
C ALA A 34 7.49 -6.03 -1.96
N VAL A 35 6.76 -5.61 -0.93
CA VAL A 35 5.32 -5.31 -1.02
C VAL A 35 5.07 -3.99 -1.75
N TYR A 36 5.91 -2.98 -1.51
CA TYR A 36 5.87 -1.72 -2.26
C TYR A 36 6.18 -1.95 -3.75
N ASP A 37 7.19 -2.76 -4.04
CA ASP A 37 7.57 -3.12 -5.40
C ASP A 37 6.41 -3.84 -6.11
N ASP A 38 5.78 -4.83 -5.46
CA ASP A 38 4.60 -5.52 -6.00
C ASP A 38 3.40 -4.57 -6.25
N LEU A 39 3.23 -3.54 -5.42
CA LEU A 39 2.14 -2.56 -5.55
C LEU A 39 2.45 -1.46 -6.57
N THR A 40 3.71 -1.24 -6.93
CA THR A 40 4.13 -0.20 -7.88
C THR A 40 4.61 -0.77 -9.20
N ASP A 41 4.75 -2.11 -9.30
CA ASP A 41 5.03 -2.79 -10.56
C ASP A 41 3.86 -2.56 -11.53
N ILE A 42 4.19 -1.91 -12.64
CA ILE A 42 3.36 -1.66 -13.82
C ILE A 42 2.68 -2.94 -14.38
N ARG A 43 3.17 -4.13 -14.03
CA ARG A 43 2.54 -5.43 -14.37
C ARG A 43 1.39 -5.85 -13.46
N ALA A 44 1.16 -5.16 -12.34
CA ALA A 44 0.07 -5.44 -11.41
C ALA A 44 -1.35 -5.17 -11.98
N GLY A 45 -1.44 -4.74 -13.24
CA GLY A 45 -2.67 -4.38 -13.92
C GLY A 45 -2.94 -2.89 -13.78
N GLU A 46 -3.52 -2.29 -14.82
CA GLU A 46 -3.83 -0.86 -14.86
C GLU A 46 -4.41 -0.34 -13.52
N LYS A 47 -3.80 0.73 -13.00
CA LYS A 47 -4.24 1.61 -11.90
C LYS A 47 -3.78 1.23 -10.48
N VAL A 48 -2.55 1.64 -10.14
CA VAL A 48 -2.17 2.10 -8.80
C VAL A 48 -1.15 3.23 -8.96
N ASN A 49 -1.62 4.38 -9.45
CA ASN A 49 -0.82 5.54 -9.85
C ASN A 49 -0.56 6.56 -8.72
N ASN A 50 -0.80 6.21 -7.46
CA ASN A 50 -0.82 7.19 -6.35
C ASN A 50 0.30 7.01 -5.30
N ALA A 51 1.22 6.06 -5.46
CA ALA A 51 2.33 5.88 -4.52
C ALA A 51 3.51 6.82 -4.88
N GLN A 52 3.44 8.09 -4.48
CA GLN A 52 4.57 9.02 -4.64
C GLN A 52 5.62 8.80 -3.55
N LYS A 53 6.87 8.70 -4.00
CA LYS A 53 8.08 8.51 -3.19
C LYS A 53 8.44 9.85 -2.51
N ILE A 54 8.55 9.85 -1.17
CA ILE A 54 9.13 10.96 -0.38
C ILE A 54 10.65 10.76 -0.33
#